data_AF-A0A4R9WXS5-F1
#
_entry.id   AF-A0A4R9WXS5-F1
#
_cell.length_a   1.000
_cell.length_b   1.000
_cell.length_c   1.000
_cell.angle_alpha   90.00
_cell.angle_beta   90.00
_cell.angle_gamma   90.00
#
_symmetry.space_group_name_H-M   'P 1'
#
loop_
_entity.id
_entity.type
_entity.pdbx_description
1 polymer ?
#
loop_
_entity_poly.entity_id
_entity_poly.type
_entity_poly.pdbx_seq_one_letter_code
_entity_poly.pdbx_strand_id
1 'polypeptide(L)' 'MANRYALRMDHPDSWTVFDVFTGQPAESDNRVIVGINAGDADRMADRLNSQDAKRREEAGR' A
#
# COMPACT_ATOMS: atom_id res chain seq x y z
N MET A 1 0.76 -8.50 -13.49
CA MET A 1 0.06 -8.62 -12.19
C MET A 1 -0.46 -7.23 -11.80
N ALA A 2 -1.67 -7.14 -11.26
CA ALA A 2 -2.16 -5.87 -10.71
C ALA A 2 -1.60 -5.65 -9.30
N ASN A 3 -1.17 -4.41 -9.03
CA ASN A 3 -0.75 -3.96 -7.70
C ASN A 3 -1.92 -4.04 -6.73
N ARG A 4 -1.68 -4.59 -5.54
CA ARG A 4 -2.68 -4.71 -4.47
C ARG A 4 -2.86 -3.41 -3.70
N TYR A 5 -1.81 -2.62 -3.57
CA TYR A 5 -1.80 -1.40 -2.79
C TYR A 5 -1.68 -0.19 -3.71
N ALA A 6 -2.53 0.81 -3.47
CA ALA A 6 -2.57 2.04 -4.24
C ALA A 6 -2.60 3.27 -3.32
N LEU A 7 -2.34 4.44 -3.90
CA LEU A 7 -2.34 5.71 -3.21
C LEU A 7 -3.69 6.42 -3.37
N ARG A 8 -4.21 6.96 -2.27
CA ARG A 8 -5.36 7.87 -2.27
C ARG A 8 -5.00 9.14 -1.52
N MET A 9 -5.30 10.28 -2.12
CA MET A 9 -5.17 11.58 -1.44
C MET A 9 -6.48 11.86 -0.70
N ASP A 10 -6.45 11.88 0.63
CA ASP A 10 -7.62 12.17 1.46
C ASP A 10 -7.74 13.69 1.74
N HIS A 11 -6.61 14.38 1.88
CA HIS A 11 -6.50 15.84 2.02
C HIS A 11 -5.27 16.35 1.25
N PRO A 12 -5.14 17.66 0.99
CA PRO A 12 -3.92 18.22 0.40
C PRO A 12 -2.69 17.77 1.19
N ASP A 13 -1.66 17.26 0.49
CA ASP A 13 -0.42 16.70 1.06
C ASP A 13 -0.57 15.52 2.04
N SER A 14 -1.77 14.94 2.12
CA SER A 14 -2.09 13.83 3.02
C SER A 14 -2.60 12.64 2.23
N TRP A 15 -1.74 11.63 2.15
CA TRP A 15 -1.92 10.42 1.38
C TRP A 15 -2.14 9.21 2.28
N THR A 16 -2.93 8.29 1.78
CA THR A 16 -3.25 7.01 2.40
C THR A 16 -2.90 5.91 1.41
N VAL A 17 -2.17 4.91 1.89
CA VAL A 17 -1.98 3.67 1.13
C VAL A 17 -3.15 2.77 1.47
N PHE A 18 -3.88 2.28 0.48
CA PHE A 18 -5.03 1.41 0.68
C PHE A 18 -4.95 0.15 -0.18
N ASP A 19 -5.55 -0.92 0.29
CA ASP A 19 -5.71 -2.17 -0.45
C ASP A 19 -6.86 -2.01 -1.46
N VAL A 20 -6.57 -2.21 -2.75
CA VAL A 20 -7.55 -2.05 -3.84
C VAL A 20 -8.66 -3.08 -3.82
N PHE A 21 -8.47 -4.24 -3.17
CA PHE A 21 -9.48 -5.30 -3.10
C PHE A 21 -10.46 -5.09 -1.94
N THR A 22 -9.97 -4.58 -0.80
CA THR A 22 -10.80 -4.38 0.40
C THR A 22 -11.25 -2.93 0.57
N GLY A 23 -10.57 -1.98 -0.09
CA GLY A 23 -10.76 -0.53 0.10
C GLY A 23 -10.24 -0.02 1.45
N GLN A 24 -9.65 -0.89 2.28
CA GLN A 24 -9.19 -0.53 3.61
C GLN A 24 -7.78 0.06 3.56
N PRO A 25 -7.44 0.98 4.47
CA PRO A 25 -6.07 1.45 4.61
C PRO A 25 -5.11 0.29 4.88
N ALA A 26 -3.92 0.35 4.29
CA ALA A 26 -2.88 -0.62 4.52
C ALA A 26 -2.33 -0.47 5.94
N GLU A 27 -2.12 -1.59 6.61
CA GLU A 27 -1.47 -1.65 7.91
C GLU A 27 -0.04 -2.16 7.75
N SER A 28 0.92 -1.46 8.37
CA SER A 28 2.31 -1.89 8.43
C SER A 28 2.87 -1.58 9.81
N ASP A 29 3.62 -2.53 10.37
CA ASP A 29 4.21 -2.42 11.71
C ASP A 29 3.19 -2.03 12.80
N ASN A 30 2.01 -2.65 12.75
CA ASN A 30 0.90 -2.40 13.67
C ASN A 30 0.35 -0.97 13.63
N ARG A 31 0.63 -0.23 12.56
CA ARG A 31 0.16 1.14 12.31
C ARG A 31 -0.54 1.25 10.96
N VAL A 32 -1.63 1.99 10.94
CA VAL A 32 -2.38 2.32 9.73
C VAL A 32 -1.63 3.39 8.93
N ILE A 33 -1.42 3.17 7.63
CA ILE A 33 -0.69 4.09 6.75
C ILE A 33 -1.66 5.13 6.18
N VAL A 34 -2.01 6.11 7.00
CA VAL A 34 -2.89 7.24 6.66
C VAL A 34 -2.21 8.55 7.00
N GLY A 35 -2.53 9.61 6.26
CA GLY A 35 -2.08 10.97 6.57
C GLY A 35 -0.58 11.19 6.41
N ILE A 36 0.07 10.47 5.48
CA ILE A 36 1.50 10.60 5.21
C ILE A 36 1.75 11.47 3.97
N ASN A 37 2.97 12.00 3.84
CA ASN A 37 3.32 12.77 2.65
C ASN A 37 3.42 11.86 1.40
N ALA A 38 3.41 12.48 0.22
CA ALA A 38 3.45 11.76 -1.06
C ALA A 38 4.67 10.83 -1.21
N GLY A 39 5.86 11.26 -0.78
CA GLY A 39 7.09 10.48 -0.92
C GLY A 39 7.13 9.26 -0.02
N ASP A 40 6.62 9.38 1.21
CA ASP A 40 6.44 8.23 2.11
C ASP A 40 5.37 7.28 1.57
N ALA A 41 4.29 7.82 1.02
CA ALA A 41 3.20 7.02 0.48
C ALA A 41 3.68 6.16 -0.69
N ASP A 42 4.40 6.76 -1.63
CA ASP A 42 4.99 6.09 -2.79
C ASP A 42 5.93 4.95 -2.36
N ARG A 43 6.88 5.23 -1.46
CA ARG A 43 7.79 4.21 -0.89
C ARG A 43 7.05 3.06 -0.22
N MET A 44 5.99 3.36 0.52
CA MET A 44 5.20 2.34 1.23
C MET A 44 4.38 1.49 0.26
N ALA A 45 3.76 2.10 -0.75
CA ALA A 45 3.00 1.36 -1.78
C ALA A 45 3.92 0.41 -2.56
N ASP A 46 5.09 0.87 -2.99
CA ASP A 46 6.07 0.05 -3.70
C ASP A 46 6.56 -1.12 -2.85
N ARG A 47 6.89 -0.87 -1.59
CA ARG A 47 7.31 -1.93 -0.65
C ARG A 47 6.22 -2.98 -0.46
N LEU A 48 4.98 -2.56 -0.24
CA LEU A 48 3.85 -3.48 -0.01
C LEU A 48 3.50 -4.27 -1.27
N ASN A 49 3.51 -3.64 -2.44
CA ASN A 49 3.29 -4.33 -3.72
C ASN A 49 4.41 -5.32 -4.04
N SER A 50 5.66 -4.98 -3.75
CA SER A 50 6.80 -5.88 -3.94
C SER A 50 6.73 -7.10 -3.02
N GLN A 51 6.32 -6.92 -1.77
CA GLN A 51 6.10 -8.02 -0.83
C GLN A 51 4.92 -8.92 -1.25
N ASP A 52 3.82 -8.33 -1.72
CA ASP A 52 2.66 -9.07 -2.22
C ASP A 52 3.00 -9.86 -3.49
N ALA A 53 3.74 -9.26 -4.43
CA ALA A 53 4.24 -9.94 -5.62
C ALA A 53 5.09 -11.17 -5.26
N LYS A 54 6.07 -11.00 -4.36
CA LYS A 54 6.92 -12.11 -3.89
C LYS A 54 6.11 -13.23 -3.24
N ARG A 55 5.16 -12.90 -2.37
CA ARG A 55 4.28 -13.91 -1.75
C ARG A 55 3.43 -14.66 -2.77
N ARG A 56 2.96 -13.99 -3.83
CA ARG A 56 2.20 -14.63 -4.91
C ARG A 56 3.06 -15.56 -5.75
N GLU A 57 4.34 -15.21 -5.98
CA GLU A 57 5.30 -16.09 -6.65
C GLU A 57 5.61 -17.34 -5.82
N GLU A 58 5.71 -17.21 -4.49
CA GLU A 58 5.94 -18.32 -3.57
C GLU A 58 4.70 -19.23 -3.42
N ALA A 59 3.49 -18.65 -3.36
CA ALA A 59 2.24 -19.41 -3.21
C ALA A 59 1.74 -20.05 -4.51
N GLY A 60 2.23 -19.59 -5.66
CA GLY A 60 1.94 -20.17 -6.98
C GLY A 60 2.88 -21.30 -7.39
N ARG A 61 3.77 -21.74 -6.50
CA ARG A 61 4.76 -22.80 -6.72
C ARG A 61 4.42 -24.05 -5.92
#